data_AF-X1BEK2-F1
#
_entry.id   AF-X1BEK2-F1
#
_cell.length_a   1.000
_cell.length_b   1.000
_cell.length_c   1.000
_cell.angle_alpha   90.00
_cell.angle_beta   90.00
_cell.angle_gamma   90.00
#
_symmetry.space_group_name_H-M   'P 1'
#
loop_
_entity.id
_entity.type
_entity.pdbx_description
1 polymer ?
#
loop_
_entity_poly.entity_id
_entity_poly.type
_entity_poly.pdbx_seq_one_letter_code
_entity_poly.pdbx_strand_id
1 'polypeptide(L)'
;MVNRAKVYFTDLRAKPGKNLLDNGYAFPIEGQEILDYYVQKNWFFVAMKIQHEEPINSSENYTGAIQPIGIMFFSDEMIYPLKISTLSAPSWGTEVLIYTFSDERVTFPGATEEYNAIITPNQLEEYSILQGLIDETFVLTKLRKNFSAEEMDEDLLLVPVPKYIALGNIINLNSPIGQFILLIGVFIFLLKIKKGIFKF
;
A
#
# COMPACT_ATOMS: atom_id res chain seq x y z
N MET A 1 15.83 15.26 -3.01
CA MET A 1 15.25 14.84 -1.73
C MET A 1 15.02 13.35 -1.84
N VAL A 2 15.56 12.57 -0.91
CA VAL A 2 15.45 11.10 -0.93
C VAL A 2 14.37 10.74 0.08
N ASN A 3 13.21 10.29 -0.40
CA ASN A 3 12.13 9.85 0.49
C ASN A 3 12.56 8.56 1.17
N ARG A 4 12.69 8.58 2.50
CA ARG A 4 12.97 7.37 3.30
C ARG A 4 11.65 6.75 3.73
N ALA A 5 11.06 5.92 2.87
CA ALA A 5 9.89 5.12 3.26
C ALA A 5 10.35 3.92 4.12
N LYS A 6 9.81 3.81 5.34
CA LYS A 6 10.00 2.64 6.21
C LYS A 6 8.66 1.95 6.35
N VAL A 7 8.54 0.76 5.76
CA VAL A 7 7.29 -0.02 5.75
C VAL A 7 7.44 -1.21 6.69
N TYR A 8 6.54 -1.33 7.66
CA TYR A 8 6.49 -2.46 8.60
C TYR A 8 5.46 -3.46 8.11
N PHE A 9 5.91 -4.67 7.82
CA PHE A 9 5.03 -5.79 7.48
C PHE A 9 4.77 -6.61 8.73
N THR A 10 3.51 -6.81 9.07
CA THR A 10 3.06 -7.80 10.04
C THR A 10 2.31 -8.84 9.24
N ASP A 11 2.97 -9.98 9.08
CA ASP A 11 2.54 -11.15 8.31
C ASP A 11 2.63 -11.02 6.77
N LEU A 12 3.59 -11.75 6.22
CA LEU A 12 3.71 -12.03 4.80
C LEU A 12 4.15 -13.49 4.66
N ARG A 13 3.20 -14.40 4.48
CA ARG A 13 3.47 -15.72 3.93
C ARG A 13 3.25 -15.71 2.43
N ALA A 14 4.32 -15.45 1.69
CA ALA A 14 4.47 -15.72 0.27
C ALA A 14 5.89 -15.33 -0.20
N LYS A 15 6.53 -16.07 -1.11
CA LYS A 15 6.76 -15.64 -2.51
C LYS A 15 7.81 -16.47 -3.31
N PRO A 16 7.74 -16.47 -4.65
CA PRO A 16 8.57 -17.14 -5.65
C PRO A 16 9.27 -16.15 -6.63
N GLY A 17 9.83 -16.76 -7.68
CA GLY A 17 10.72 -16.25 -8.70
C GLY A 17 11.55 -17.44 -9.17
N LYS A 18 12.04 -17.43 -10.42
CA LYS A 18 12.72 -18.55 -11.11
C LYS A 18 14.10 -18.94 -10.52
N ASN A 19 14.29 -18.81 -9.21
CA ASN A 19 15.39 -19.35 -8.44
C ASN A 19 14.99 -19.64 -6.97
N LEU A 20 13.69 -19.70 -6.64
CA LEU A 20 13.20 -20.00 -5.29
C LEU A 20 12.86 -21.49 -5.09
N LEU A 21 12.41 -22.17 -6.14
CA LEU A 21 12.24 -23.63 -6.15
C LEU A 21 13.57 -24.35 -5.96
N ASP A 22 14.63 -23.87 -6.61
CA ASP A 22 16.00 -24.40 -6.47
C ASP A 22 16.57 -24.21 -5.06
N ASN A 23 16.00 -23.28 -4.28
CA ASN A 23 16.34 -23.00 -2.88
C ASN A 23 15.32 -23.60 -1.87
N GLY A 24 14.40 -24.47 -2.32
CA GLY A 24 13.51 -25.24 -1.46
C GLY A 24 12.25 -24.51 -0.97
N TYR A 25 11.84 -23.43 -1.62
CA TYR A 25 10.62 -22.68 -1.27
C TYR A 25 9.43 -23.12 -2.14
N ALA A 26 8.29 -23.43 -1.51
CA ALA A 26 7.03 -23.75 -2.17
C ALA A 26 6.13 -22.51 -2.26
N PHE A 27 5.45 -22.32 -3.39
CA PHE A 27 4.55 -21.20 -3.62
C PHE A 27 3.28 -21.66 -4.37
N PRO A 28 2.07 -21.24 -3.95
CA PRO A 28 0.81 -21.64 -4.59
C PRO A 28 0.73 -21.16 -6.03
N ILE A 29 0.31 -22.04 -6.95
CA ILE A 29 0.22 -21.74 -8.38
C ILE A 29 -0.77 -20.58 -8.62
N GLU A 30 -1.81 -20.51 -7.80
CA GLU A 30 -2.86 -19.48 -7.84
C GLU A 30 -2.30 -18.07 -7.64
N GLY A 31 -1.14 -17.93 -7.00
CA GLY A 31 -0.53 -16.63 -6.76
C GLY A 31 0.40 -16.13 -7.86
N GLN A 32 0.71 -16.95 -8.87
CA GLN A 32 1.78 -16.67 -9.85
C GLN A 32 1.58 -15.33 -10.58
N GLU A 33 0.35 -14.99 -10.93
CA GLU A 33 0.03 -13.72 -11.61
C GLU A 33 0.38 -12.49 -10.75
N ILE A 34 0.15 -12.57 -9.43
CA ILE A 34 0.50 -11.50 -8.48
C ILE A 34 2.02 -11.28 -8.48
N LEU A 35 2.81 -12.27 -8.84
CA LEU A 35 4.26 -12.23 -8.76
C LEU A 35 4.88 -11.76 -10.03
N ASP A 36 4.35 -12.25 -11.14
CA ASP A 36 4.69 -11.78 -12.46
C ASP A 36 4.48 -10.26 -12.52
N TYR A 37 3.42 -9.72 -11.89
CA TYR A 37 3.23 -8.28 -11.72
C TYR A 37 4.44 -7.57 -11.10
N TYR A 38 4.97 -8.08 -9.97
CA TYR A 38 6.11 -7.46 -9.28
C TYR A 38 7.43 -7.69 -10.01
N VAL A 39 7.62 -8.85 -10.63
CA VAL A 39 8.79 -9.17 -11.46
C VAL A 39 8.85 -8.24 -12.67
N GLN A 40 7.73 -8.02 -13.37
CA GLN A 40 7.64 -7.11 -14.50
C GLN A 40 7.93 -5.66 -14.09
N LYS A 41 7.58 -5.27 -12.86
CA LYS A 41 7.92 -3.97 -12.27
C LYS A 41 9.35 -3.91 -11.70
N ASN A 42 10.17 -4.95 -11.87
CA ASN A 42 11.54 -5.05 -11.35
C ASN A 42 11.64 -4.87 -9.82
N TRP A 43 10.65 -5.39 -9.07
CA TRP A 43 10.71 -5.38 -7.62
C TRP A 43 11.71 -6.40 -7.08
N PHE A 44 12.33 -6.06 -5.95
CA PHE A 44 13.13 -6.98 -5.16
C PHE A 44 12.26 -7.65 -4.11
N PHE A 45 12.53 -8.93 -3.83
CA PHE A 45 11.84 -9.70 -2.81
C PHE A 45 12.80 -10.06 -1.69
N VAL A 46 12.34 -9.90 -0.45
CA VAL A 46 13.00 -10.45 0.73
C VAL A 46 12.16 -11.62 1.21
N ALA A 47 12.70 -12.83 1.09
CA ALA A 47 12.05 -14.04 1.60
C ALA A 47 12.63 -14.36 2.99
N MET A 48 11.75 -14.62 3.96
CA MET A 48 12.13 -14.96 5.32
C MET A 48 11.53 -16.30 5.70
N LYS A 49 12.35 -17.18 6.29
CA LYS A 49 11.89 -18.45 6.83
C LYS A 49 11.88 -18.35 8.35
N ILE A 50 10.70 -18.43 8.94
CA ILE A 50 10.55 -18.54 10.39
C ILE A 50 10.80 -20.00 10.75
N GLN A 51 11.91 -20.26 11.46
CA GLN A 51 12.18 -21.56 12.05
C GLN A 51 11.60 -21.57 13.45
N HIS A 52 10.94 -22.66 13.81
CA HIS A 52 10.43 -22.87 15.16
C HIS A 52 11.27 -23.95 15.84
N GLU A 53 11.51 -23.78 17.14
CA GLU A 53 12.41 -24.64 17.91
C GLU A 53 11.78 -26.00 18.26
N GLU A 54 10.45 -26.16 18.21
CA GLU A 54 9.78 -27.43 18.54
C GLU A 54 8.74 -27.92 17.49
N PRO A 55 8.59 -29.23 17.26
CA PRO A 55 7.53 -29.75 16.39
C PRO A 55 6.17 -29.71 17.11
N ILE A 56 5.34 -28.71 16.81
CA ILE A 56 4.03 -28.54 17.43
C ILE A 56 3.00 -29.51 16.81
N ASN A 57 2.24 -30.23 17.66
CA ASN A 57 1.04 -30.95 17.24
C ASN A 57 -0.01 -29.97 16.69
N SER A 58 -0.59 -30.32 15.54
CA SER A 58 -1.23 -29.45 14.56
C SER A 58 -2.58 -28.80 14.94
N SER A 59 -2.73 -28.21 16.13
CA SER A 59 -4.00 -27.53 16.49
C SER A 59 -3.89 -26.32 17.43
N GLU A 60 -2.70 -25.92 17.87
CA GLU A 60 -2.55 -24.77 18.77
C GLU A 60 -2.05 -23.53 18.02
N ASN A 61 -2.75 -22.41 18.22
CA ASN A 61 -2.39 -21.11 17.65
C ASN A 61 -0.95 -20.76 18.06
N TYR A 62 -0.17 -20.25 17.10
CA TYR A 62 1.20 -19.79 17.32
C TYR A 62 1.25 -18.72 18.42
N THR A 63 1.68 -19.08 19.63
CA THR A 63 1.88 -18.15 20.74
C THR A 63 3.37 -17.86 20.86
N GLY A 64 3.83 -16.92 20.05
CA GLY A 64 5.21 -16.42 20.09
C GLY A 64 5.23 -14.94 19.70
N ALA A 65 5.94 -14.12 20.47
CA ALA A 65 6.16 -12.73 20.10
C ALA A 65 7.14 -12.68 18.92
N ILE A 66 6.62 -12.59 17.70
CA ILE A 66 7.43 -12.32 16.51
C ILE A 66 8.06 -10.94 16.71
N GLN A 67 9.40 -10.88 16.69
CA GLN A 67 10.11 -9.60 16.73
C GLN A 67 9.72 -8.77 15.49
N PRO A 68 9.41 -7.47 15.64
CA PRO A 68 9.06 -6.63 14.50
C PRO A 68 10.18 -6.64 13.45
N ILE A 69 9.79 -6.81 12.18
CA ILE A 69 10.73 -6.81 11.07
C ILE A 69 10.74 -5.42 10.45
N GLY A 70 11.91 -4.79 10.45
CA GLY A 70 12.14 -3.53 9.74
C GLY A 70 12.78 -3.79 8.38
N ILE A 71 12.18 -3.27 7.31
CA ILE A 71 12.78 -3.26 5.97
C ILE A 71 13.00 -1.79 5.58
N MET A 72 14.22 -1.47 5.16
CA MET A 72 14.60 -0.13 4.73
C MET A 72 15.15 -0.18 3.31
N PHE A 73 14.61 0.67 2.45
CA PHE A 73 15.05 0.83 1.07
C PHE A 73 14.89 2.28 0.63
N PHE A 74 15.60 2.68 -0.42
CA PHE A 74 15.44 3.99 -1.03
C PHE A 74 14.35 3.94 -2.11
N SER A 75 13.48 4.94 -2.12
CA SER A 75 12.42 5.08 -3.12
C SER A 75 12.11 6.55 -3.36
N ASP A 76 11.70 6.89 -4.57
CA ASP A 76 11.18 8.22 -4.88
C ASP A 76 9.72 8.38 -4.38
N GLU A 77 9.03 7.26 -4.19
CA GLU A 77 7.63 7.18 -3.81
C GLU A 77 7.43 6.42 -2.49
N MET A 78 6.48 6.88 -1.66
CA MET A 78 6.06 6.17 -0.46
C MET A 78 5.01 5.13 -0.85
N ILE A 79 5.44 3.88 -1.07
CA ILE A 79 4.59 2.79 -1.53
C ILE A 79 4.47 1.72 -0.45
N TYR A 80 3.25 1.29 -0.17
CA TYR A 80 2.95 0.07 0.58
C TYR A 80 2.51 -1.02 -0.40
N PRO A 81 3.22 -2.15 -0.52
CA PRO A 81 2.88 -3.19 -1.47
C PRO A 81 1.64 -3.94 -1.00
N LEU A 82 0.48 -3.50 -1.44
CA LEU A 82 -0.80 -4.06 -1.01
C LEU A 82 -1.18 -5.28 -1.84
N LYS A 83 -0.87 -5.28 -3.15
CA LYS A 83 -1.32 -6.33 -4.08
C LYS A 83 -0.77 -7.73 -3.72
N ILE A 84 0.40 -7.79 -3.09
CA ILE A 84 0.96 -9.03 -2.54
C ILE A 84 0.07 -9.63 -1.45
N SER A 85 -0.55 -8.79 -0.63
CA SER A 85 -1.33 -9.20 0.54
C SER A 85 -2.62 -9.91 0.15
N THR A 86 -3.08 -9.79 -1.11
CA THR A 86 -4.23 -10.51 -1.67
C THR A 86 -4.07 -12.03 -1.57
N LEU A 87 -2.83 -12.54 -1.58
CA LEU A 87 -2.53 -13.97 -1.44
C LEU A 87 -2.96 -14.56 -0.10
N SER A 88 -3.05 -13.71 0.93
CA SER A 88 -3.41 -14.08 2.31
C SER A 88 -4.70 -13.41 2.79
N ALA A 89 -5.33 -12.59 1.95
CA ALA A 89 -6.53 -11.86 2.32
C ALA A 89 -7.71 -12.84 2.50
N PRO A 90 -8.41 -12.84 3.66
CA PRO A 90 -9.59 -13.64 3.82
C PRO A 90 -10.75 -13.05 2.99
N SER A 91 -11.77 -13.86 2.73
CA SER A 91 -12.92 -13.47 1.91
C SER A 91 -13.75 -12.32 2.49
N TRP A 92 -13.65 -12.06 3.79
CA TRP A 92 -14.32 -10.94 4.47
C TRP A 92 -13.50 -9.64 4.49
N GLY A 93 -12.34 -9.62 3.83
CA GLY A 93 -11.47 -8.46 3.74
C GLY A 93 -10.41 -8.39 4.84
N THR A 94 -9.43 -7.51 4.62
CA THR A 94 -8.28 -7.30 5.49
C THR A 94 -8.26 -5.86 5.97
N GLU A 95 -8.08 -5.66 7.27
CA GLU A 95 -7.78 -4.34 7.81
C GLU A 95 -6.31 -4.00 7.59
N VAL A 96 -6.07 -2.84 6.98
CA VAL A 96 -4.75 -2.27 6.78
C VAL A 96 -4.64 -1.01 7.64
N LEU A 97 -3.67 -1.04 8.56
CA LEU A 97 -3.32 0.07 9.43
C LEU A 97 -1.88 0.52 9.12
N ILE A 98 -1.73 1.76 8.66
CA ILE A 98 -0.43 2.31 8.26
C ILE A 98 -0.08 3.50 9.16
N TYR A 99 1.14 3.46 9.68
CA TYR A 99 1.78 4.60 10.36
C TYR A 99 2.88 5.14 9.47
N THR A 100 2.89 6.46 9.26
CA THR A 100 3.87 7.13 8.40
C THR A 100 4.60 8.21 9.17
N PHE A 101 5.92 8.23 9.09
CA PHE A 101 6.73 9.39 9.44
C PHE A 101 7.19 10.05 8.14
N SER A 102 6.82 11.30 7.92
CA SER A 102 7.13 12.06 6.70
C SER A 102 7.22 13.55 6.96
N ASP A 103 7.89 14.29 6.09
CA ASP A 103 8.02 15.76 6.19
C ASP A 103 6.64 16.46 6.16
N GLU A 104 5.69 15.87 5.44
CA GLU A 104 4.32 16.36 5.28
C GLU A 104 3.31 15.28 5.71
N ARG A 105 2.09 15.71 6.03
CA ARG A 105 0.94 14.83 6.26
C ARG A 105 0.57 14.11 4.97
N VAL A 106 0.43 12.79 5.01
CA VAL A 106 0.11 11.94 3.84
C VAL A 106 -1.22 11.21 3.99
N THR A 107 -1.77 10.75 2.87
CA THR A 107 -3.00 9.94 2.81
C THR A 107 -2.98 9.02 1.59
N PHE A 108 -3.98 8.14 1.46
CA PHE A 108 -4.24 7.34 0.26
C PHE A 108 -5.76 7.24 0.01
N PRO A 109 -6.20 6.87 -1.21
CA PRO A 109 -7.62 6.80 -1.55
C PRO A 109 -8.43 5.92 -0.59
N GLY A 110 -9.48 6.50 0.00
CA GLY A 110 -10.38 5.80 0.92
C GLY A 110 -9.82 5.57 2.33
N ALA A 111 -8.62 6.09 2.65
CA ALA A 111 -8.10 6.04 4.01
C ALA A 111 -8.96 6.87 4.98
N THR A 112 -9.24 6.29 6.15
CA THR A 112 -9.64 7.07 7.32
C THR A 112 -8.38 7.48 8.06
N GLU A 113 -8.19 8.78 8.25
CA GLU A 113 -7.15 9.27 9.12
C GLU A 113 -7.64 9.24 10.58
N GLU A 114 -6.93 8.48 11.42
CA GLU A 114 -7.24 8.37 12.85
C GLU A 114 -6.38 9.29 13.71
N TYR A 115 -5.22 9.70 13.20
CA TYR A 115 -4.28 10.55 13.95
C TYR A 115 -3.34 11.29 13.00
N ASN A 116 -3.03 12.54 13.34
CA ASN A 116 -1.89 13.27 12.79
C ASN A 116 -1.28 14.17 13.87
N ALA A 117 0.05 14.21 13.96
CA ALA A 117 0.78 15.14 14.82
C ALA A 117 2.23 15.33 14.34
N ILE A 118 2.82 16.47 14.70
CA ILE A 118 4.26 16.66 14.58
C ILE A 118 4.93 15.95 15.75
N ILE A 119 5.88 15.07 15.45
CA ILE A 119 6.64 14.28 16.41
C ILE A 119 8.11 14.65 16.33
N THR A 120 8.72 14.93 17.50
CA THR A 120 10.16 15.14 17.64
C THR A 120 10.84 13.88 18.20
N PRO A 121 12.14 13.66 17.94
CA PRO A 121 12.86 12.50 18.48
C PRO A 121 12.71 12.32 19.99
N ASN A 122 12.72 13.41 20.76
CA ASN A 122 12.61 13.39 22.22
C ASN A 122 11.27 12.80 22.70
N GLN A 123 10.20 12.94 21.91
CA GLN A 123 8.89 12.37 22.26
C GLN A 123 8.84 10.85 22.09
N LEU A 124 9.83 10.25 21.41
CA LEU A 124 9.94 8.80 21.22
C LEU A 124 11.02 8.17 22.10
N GLU A 125 11.56 8.90 23.08
CA GLU A 125 12.58 8.40 24.01
C GLU A 125 12.13 7.15 24.79
N GLU A 126 10.84 6.99 25.03
CA GLU A 126 10.33 5.80 25.73
C GLU A 126 10.20 4.57 24.81
N TYR A 127 10.32 4.75 23.49
CA TYR A 127 10.12 3.71 22.48
C TYR A 127 11.44 3.38 21.78
N SER A 128 12.24 2.51 22.38
CA SER A 128 13.57 2.12 21.88
C SER A 128 13.60 1.70 20.41
N ILE A 129 12.58 0.98 19.94
CA ILE A 129 12.49 0.56 18.53
C ILE A 129 12.22 1.74 17.59
N LEU A 130 11.57 2.81 18.07
CA LEU A 130 11.22 3.99 17.27
C LEU A 130 12.31 5.06 17.29
N GLN A 131 13.12 5.14 18.34
CA GLN A 131 14.27 6.06 18.39
C GLN A 131 15.23 5.85 17.22
N GLY A 132 15.51 4.59 16.86
CA GLY A 132 16.37 4.28 15.71
C GLY A 132 15.72 4.58 14.35
N LEU A 133 14.44 4.96 14.33
CA LEU A 133 13.69 5.18 13.10
C LEU A 133 13.59 6.65 12.71
N ILE A 134 13.66 7.57 13.67
CA ILE A 134 13.60 9.00 13.40
C ILE A 134 14.82 9.71 14.02
N ASP A 135 15.53 10.46 13.20
CA ASP A 135 16.68 11.29 13.58
C ASP A 135 16.31 12.79 13.60
N GLU A 136 15.13 13.15 13.12
CA GLU A 136 14.63 14.51 13.01
C GLU A 136 13.11 14.60 13.26
N THR A 137 12.57 15.81 13.17
CA THR A 137 11.15 16.08 13.38
C THR A 137 10.35 15.69 12.14
N PHE A 138 9.29 14.90 12.32
CA PHE A 138 8.40 14.46 11.23
C PHE A 138 6.93 14.69 11.58
N VAL A 139 6.07 14.64 10.57
CA VAL A 139 4.64 14.44 10.73
C VAL A 139 4.37 12.93 10.82
N LEU A 140 3.82 12.50 11.96
CA LEU A 140 3.26 11.16 12.14
C LEU A 140 1.81 11.17 11.67
N THR A 141 1.46 10.28 10.73
CA THR A 141 0.06 10.05 10.32
C THR A 141 -0.32 8.59 10.56
N LYS A 142 -1.54 8.34 11.06
CA LYS A 142 -2.14 7.02 11.23
C LYS A 142 -3.34 6.88 10.31
N LEU A 143 -3.28 5.94 9.38
CA LEU A 143 -4.27 5.71 8.33
C LEU A 143 -4.84 4.30 8.45
N ARG A 144 -6.17 4.16 8.43
CA ARG A 144 -6.87 2.87 8.44
C ARG A 144 -7.78 2.74 7.22
N LYS A 145 -7.78 1.56 6.59
CA LYS A 145 -8.81 1.15 5.64
C LYS A 145 -9.00 -0.37 5.70
N ASN A 146 -10.24 -0.83 5.57
CA ASN A 146 -10.53 -2.24 5.30
C ASN A 146 -10.60 -2.44 3.78
N PHE A 147 -9.92 -3.46 3.27
CA PHE A 147 -9.86 -3.79 1.85
C PHE A 147 -10.49 -5.15 1.59
N SER A 148 -11.36 -5.25 0.58
CA SER A 148 -11.67 -6.55 -0.02
C SER A 148 -10.49 -7.06 -0.85
N ALA A 149 -10.46 -8.36 -1.18
CA ALA A 149 -9.41 -8.92 -2.02
C ALA A 149 -9.38 -8.28 -3.42
N GLU A 150 -10.55 -7.86 -3.93
CA GLU A 150 -10.69 -7.20 -5.23
C GLU A 150 -10.14 -5.75 -5.21
N GLU A 151 -10.20 -5.05 -4.07
CA GLU A 151 -9.61 -3.72 -3.91
C GLU A 151 -8.08 -3.76 -3.76
N MET A 152 -7.48 -4.94 -3.53
CA MET A 152 -6.04 -5.13 -3.44
C MET A 152 -5.42 -5.48 -4.80
N ASP A 153 -5.85 -4.82 -5.87
CA ASP A 153 -5.35 -5.05 -7.22
C ASP A 153 -4.11 -4.19 -7.57
N GLU A 154 -3.86 -3.13 -6.81
CA GLU A 154 -2.69 -2.25 -6.92
C GLU A 154 -2.02 -2.00 -5.56
N ASP A 155 -0.77 -1.52 -5.60
CA ASP A 155 -0.05 -1.08 -4.40
C ASP A 155 -0.53 0.30 -3.95
N LEU A 156 -0.48 0.57 -2.63
CA LEU A 156 -0.90 1.87 -2.11
C LEU A 156 0.22 2.89 -2.26
N LEU A 157 -0.05 3.93 -3.04
CA LEU A 157 0.76 5.13 -3.08
C LEU A 157 0.27 6.10 -1.99
N LEU A 158 1.14 6.40 -1.04
CA LEU A 158 0.89 7.42 -0.03
C LEU A 158 1.33 8.77 -0.57
N VAL A 159 0.38 9.70 -0.63
CA VAL A 159 0.56 11.02 -1.22
C VAL A 159 0.33 12.11 -0.19
N PRO A 160 1.02 13.25 -0.28
CA PRO A 160 0.71 14.42 0.54
C PRO A 160 -0.76 14.83 0.42
N VAL A 161 -1.39 15.17 1.55
CA VAL A 161 -2.79 15.63 1.59
C VAL A 161 -3.09 16.79 0.64
N PRO A 162 -2.21 17.80 0.43
CA PRO A 162 -2.45 18.84 -0.56
C PRO A 162 -2.68 18.31 -1.99
N LYS A 163 -2.01 17.20 -2.35
CA LYS A 163 -2.13 16.55 -3.66
C LYS A 163 -3.40 15.69 -3.76
N TYR A 164 -3.84 15.08 -2.67
CA TYR A 164 -5.07 14.27 -2.65
C TYR A 164 -6.34 15.13 -2.76
N ILE A 165 -6.38 16.29 -2.09
CA ILE A 165 -7.50 17.24 -2.24
C ILE A 165 -7.63 17.71 -3.69
N ALA A 166 -6.50 17.90 -4.38
CA ALA A 166 -6.52 18.21 -5.81
C ALA A 166 -7.16 17.10 -6.64
N LEU A 167 -6.88 15.81 -6.38
CA LEU A 167 -7.49 14.68 -7.10
C LEU A 167 -8.98 14.48 -6.75
N GLY A 168 -9.34 14.56 -5.47
CA GLY A 168 -10.72 14.36 -4.99
C GLY A 168 -11.68 15.51 -5.35
N ASN A 169 -11.17 16.73 -5.54
CA ASN A 169 -11.97 17.87 -5.96
C ASN A 169 -12.21 17.95 -7.47
N ILE A 170 -11.56 17.11 -8.30
CA ILE A 170 -11.65 17.29 -9.74
C ILE A 170 -12.94 16.69 -10.30
N ILE A 171 -13.32 15.42 -10.06
CA ILE A 171 -14.64 14.92 -10.53
C ILE A 171 -15.12 13.71 -9.72
N ASN A 172 -16.17 13.86 -8.91
CA ASN A 172 -16.97 12.71 -8.43
C ASN A 172 -18.08 12.42 -9.46
N LEU A 173 -17.84 11.45 -10.36
CA LEU A 173 -18.76 11.07 -11.44
C LEU A 173 -20.09 10.46 -10.96
N ASN A 174 -20.17 10.03 -9.70
CA ASN A 174 -21.40 9.50 -9.08
C ASN A 174 -22.22 10.58 -8.36
N SER A 175 -21.72 11.83 -8.32
CA SER A 175 -22.50 12.98 -7.85
C SER A 175 -23.35 13.57 -8.99
N PRO A 176 -24.49 14.23 -8.71
CA PRO A 176 -25.28 14.91 -9.73
C PRO A 176 -24.45 15.88 -10.57
N ILE A 177 -23.56 16.65 -9.92
CA ILE A 177 -22.66 17.62 -10.58
C ILE A 177 -21.67 16.90 -11.51
N GLY A 178 -21.09 15.77 -11.08
CA GLY A 178 -20.19 14.98 -11.92
C GLY A 178 -20.88 14.34 -13.13
N GLN A 179 -22.12 13.89 -12.98
CA GLN A 179 -22.94 13.39 -14.09
C GLN A 179 -23.25 14.49 -15.11
N PHE A 180 -23.53 15.72 -14.66
CA PHE A 180 -23.71 16.87 -15.56
C PHE A 180 -22.43 17.19 -16.34
N ILE A 181 -21.26 17.17 -15.68
CA ILE A 181 -19.97 17.41 -16.34
C ILE A 181 -19.68 16.34 -17.40
N LEU A 182 -19.96 15.06 -17.11
CA LEU A 182 -19.81 13.97 -18.06
C LEU A 182 -20.74 14.13 -19.28
N LEU A 183 -22.00 14.48 -19.05
CA LEU A 183 -22.96 14.75 -20.13
C LEU A 183 -22.52 15.93 -21.02
N ILE A 184 -22.00 17.02 -20.43
CA ILE A 184 -21.47 18.16 -21.18
C ILE A 184 -20.24 17.74 -22.00
N GLY A 185 -19.33 16.95 -21.42
CA GLY A 185 -18.15 16.44 -22.11
C GLY A 185 -18.50 15.59 -23.34
N VAL A 186 -19.44 14.63 -23.16
CA VAL A 186 -19.96 13.80 -24.25
C VAL A 186 -20.66 14.66 -25.31
N PHE A 187 -21.46 15.65 -24.90
CA PHE A 187 -22.15 16.54 -25.82
C PHE A 187 -21.20 17.39 -26.67
N ILE A 188 -20.15 17.97 -26.06
CA ILE A 188 -19.11 18.72 -26.78
C ILE A 188 -18.36 17.81 -27.74
N PHE A 189 -18.04 16.58 -27.34
CA PHE A 189 -17.38 15.59 -28.19
C PHE A 189 -18.22 15.23 -29.42
N LEU A 190 -19.52 14.98 -29.23
CA LEU A 190 -20.48 14.72 -30.31
C LEU A 190 -20.63 15.93 -31.26
N LEU A 191 -20.68 17.15 -30.72
CA LEU A 191 -20.68 18.36 -31.53
C LEU A 191 -19.41 18.49 -32.37
N LYS A 192 -18.25 18.13 -31.80
CA LYS A 192 -16.96 18.17 -32.50
C LYS A 192 -16.88 17.16 -33.64
N ILE A 193 -17.43 15.95 -33.45
CA ILE A 193 -17.59 14.95 -34.52
C ILE A 193 -18.51 15.47 -35.62
N LYS A 194 -19.68 16.01 -35.27
CA LYS A 194 -20.65 16.53 -36.25
C LYS A 194 -20.08 17.70 -37.07
N LYS A 195 -19.26 18.56 -36.45
CA LYS A 195 -18.60 19.69 -37.11
C LYS A 195 -17.41 19.27 -37.98
N GLY A 196 -16.77 18.14 -37.67
CA GLY A 196 -15.73 17.52 -38.51
C GLY A 196 -16.28 16.85 -39.77
N ILE A 197 -17.50 16.31 -39.71
CA ILE A 197 -18.17 15.65 -40.85
C ILE A 197 -18.76 16.66 -41.85
N PHE A 198 -19.10 17.87 -41.41
CA PHE A 198 -19.68 18.93 -42.25
C PHE A 198 -18.67 19.85 -42.96
N LYS A 199 -17.38 19.46 -43.00
CA LYS A 199 -16.38 20.07 -43.90
C LYS A 199 -16.19 19.18 -45.13
N PHE A 200 -17.12 19.27 -46.07
CA PHE A 200 -16.93 18.93 -47.48
C PHE A 200 -17.55 20.03 -48.34
#